data_AF-A0A124IHF7-F1
#
_entry.id   AF-A0A124IHF7-F1
#
_cell.length_a   1.000
_cell.length_b   1.000
_cell.length_c   1.000
_cell.angle_alpha   90.00
_cell.angle_beta   90.00
_cell.angle_gamma   90.00
#
_symmetry.space_group_name_H-M   'P 1'
#
loop_
_entity.id
_entity.type
_entity.pdbx_description
1 polymer ?
#
loop_
_entity_poly.entity_id
_entity_poly.type
_entity_poly.pdbx_seq_one_letter_code
_entity_poly.pdbx_strand_id
1 'polypeptide(L)'
;MTDALICSDCGTALAPSKQRKGTRCKSCTARAMSRNPATRAKISAAMRKNWSDPDQRAARVASMTEANRRPDMIEHRRALGKALNNIGRFARPLPAGHPSRVQAGRTLTERRLAWCPPAYRPLYARLTEIDGFRAKEARAIVEDQIASDLAAMRKGSLSPSQFMAAREAARWIRERAAEEAARQGTS
;
A
#
# COMPACT_ATOMS: atom_id res chain seq x y z
N MET A 1 -46.31 -0.78 16.86
CA MET A 1 -45.22 -1.64 16.34
C MET A 1 -44.61 -0.91 15.17
N THR A 2 -43.39 -0.41 15.28
CA THR A 2 -42.74 0.29 14.15
C THR A 2 -42.22 -0.78 13.18
N ASP A 3 -42.81 -0.87 11.99
CA ASP A 3 -42.33 -1.76 10.94
C ASP A 3 -40.85 -1.53 10.71
N ALA A 4 -40.07 -2.61 10.78
CA ALA A 4 -38.66 -2.56 10.48
C ALA A 4 -38.49 -2.16 9.01
N LEU A 5 -37.93 -0.98 8.76
CA LEU A 5 -37.67 -0.54 7.39
C LEU A 5 -36.59 -1.45 6.78
N ILE A 6 -36.87 -2.08 5.64
CA ILE A 6 -35.95 -3.01 5.00
C ILE A 6 -35.24 -2.31 3.82
N CYS A 7 -33.95 -2.58 3.64
CA CYS A 7 -33.19 -2.12 2.48
C CYS A 7 -33.75 -2.75 1.19
N SER A 8 -34.13 -1.93 0.22
CA SER A 8 -34.69 -2.39 -1.07
C SER A 8 -33.77 -3.30 -1.88
N ASP A 9 -32.45 -3.19 -1.69
CA ASP A 9 -31.47 -3.89 -2.54
C ASP A 9 -30.87 -5.13 -1.87
N CYS A 10 -30.79 -5.17 -0.53
CA CYS A 10 -30.07 -6.24 0.18
C CYS A 10 -30.84 -6.84 1.35
N GLY A 11 -32.10 -6.45 1.57
CA GLY A 11 -32.96 -7.02 2.60
C GLY A 11 -32.52 -6.72 4.04
N THR A 12 -31.43 -5.98 4.25
CA THR A 12 -30.94 -5.66 5.60
C THR A 12 -31.90 -4.71 6.31
N ALA A 13 -32.25 -5.04 7.55
CA ALA A 13 -33.02 -4.16 8.42
C ALA A 13 -32.29 -2.83 8.61
N LEU A 14 -33.01 -1.74 8.39
CA LEU A 14 -32.53 -0.37 8.53
C LEU A 14 -33.00 0.18 9.87
N ALA A 15 -32.06 0.76 10.62
CA ALA A 15 -32.42 1.51 11.81
C ALA A 15 -33.36 2.68 11.43
N PRO A 16 -34.49 2.85 12.14
CA PRO A 16 -35.39 3.97 11.92
C PRO A 16 -34.66 5.27 12.28
N SER A 17 -34.70 6.26 11.39
CA SER A 17 -34.08 7.56 11.61
C SER A 17 -34.92 8.63 10.93
N LYS A 18 -35.22 9.71 11.66
CA LYS A 18 -35.96 10.88 11.15
C LYS A 18 -35.26 11.56 9.96
N GLN A 19 -33.95 11.34 9.80
CA GLN A 19 -33.13 11.91 8.74
C GLN A 19 -33.02 11.01 7.50
N ARG A 20 -33.52 9.76 7.57
CA ARG A 20 -33.43 8.81 6.47
C ARG A 20 -34.51 9.12 5.43
N LYS A 21 -34.08 9.60 4.25
CA LYS A 21 -34.96 9.93 3.12
C LYS A 21 -35.07 8.84 2.05
N GLY A 22 -34.43 7.68 2.26
CA GLY A 22 -34.30 6.65 1.22
C GLY A 22 -34.49 5.23 1.73
N THR A 23 -34.85 4.34 0.80
CA THR A 23 -35.14 2.91 1.03
C THR A 23 -33.90 2.01 1.02
N ARG A 24 -32.70 2.59 0.84
CA ARG A 24 -31.43 1.85 0.75
C ARG A 24 -30.56 2.00 2.00
N CYS A 25 -29.81 0.94 2.31
CA CYS A 25 -28.74 1.01 3.30
C CYS A 25 -27.57 1.85 2.75
N LYS A 26 -26.72 2.39 3.64
CA LYS A 26 -25.59 3.24 3.25
C LYS A 26 -24.67 2.56 2.22
N SER A 27 -24.43 1.25 2.39
CA SER A 27 -23.58 0.46 1.50
C SER A 27 -24.20 0.30 0.11
N CYS A 28 -25.50 0.00 0.03
CA CYS A 28 -26.22 -0.13 -1.23
C CYS A 28 -26.35 1.21 -1.94
N THR A 29 -26.62 2.31 -1.23
CA THR A 29 -26.59 3.66 -1.80
C THR A 29 -25.22 3.99 -2.36
N ALA A 30 -24.15 3.73 -1.61
CA ALA A 30 -22.78 3.97 -2.09
C ALA A 30 -22.45 3.15 -3.34
N ARG A 31 -22.86 1.88 -3.38
CA ARG A 31 -22.69 0.98 -4.54
C ARG A 31 -23.51 1.43 -5.75
N ALA A 32 -24.75 1.86 -5.54
CA ALA A 32 -25.60 2.39 -6.61
C ALA A 32 -24.99 3.68 -7.21
N MET A 33 -24.53 4.59 -6.35
CA MET A 33 -23.84 5.81 -6.78
C MET A 33 -22.54 5.52 -7.53
N SER A 34 -21.76 4.52 -7.09
CA SER A 34 -20.50 4.15 -7.76
C SER A 34 -20.73 3.40 -9.08
N ARG A 35 -21.88 2.78 -9.31
CA ARG A 35 -22.21 2.17 -10.61
C ARG A 35 -22.75 3.17 -11.62
N ASN A 36 -23.27 4.31 -11.17
CA ASN A 36 -23.80 5.33 -12.06
C ASN A 36 -22.65 6.17 -12.69
N PRO A 37 -22.44 6.11 -14.02
CA PRO A 37 -21.36 6.84 -14.68
C PRO A 37 -21.52 8.36 -14.59
N ALA A 38 -22.74 8.89 -14.65
CA ALA A 38 -22.99 10.33 -14.55
C ALA A 38 -22.62 10.87 -13.15
N THR A 39 -22.99 10.14 -12.10
CA THR A 39 -22.61 10.48 -10.71
C THR A 39 -21.09 10.44 -10.53
N ARG A 40 -20.42 9.42 -11.05
CA ARG A 40 -18.96 9.32 -11.02
C ARG A 40 -18.27 10.46 -11.76
N ALA A 41 -18.75 10.80 -12.95
CA ALA A 41 -18.23 11.90 -13.75
C ALA A 41 -18.37 13.23 -13.00
N LYS A 42 -19.54 13.50 -12.41
CA LYS A 42 -19.78 14.70 -11.60
C LYS A 42 -18.84 14.81 -10.40
N ILE A 43 -18.67 13.72 -9.64
CA ILE A 43 -17.76 13.69 -8.49
C ILE A 43 -16.30 13.89 -8.94
N SER A 44 -15.88 13.22 -10.02
CA SER A 44 -14.52 13.33 -10.56
C SER A 44 -14.23 14.75 -11.07
N ALA A 45 -15.17 15.38 -11.77
CA ALA A 45 -15.04 16.75 -12.25
C ALA A 45 -14.95 17.75 -11.09
N ALA A 46 -15.79 17.60 -10.07
CA ALA A 46 -15.73 18.43 -8.87
C ALA A 46 -14.39 18.27 -8.13
N MET A 47 -13.90 17.03 -7.98
CA MET A 47 -12.59 16.78 -7.38
C MET A 47 -11.48 17.43 -8.20
N ARG A 48 -11.46 17.24 -9.52
CA ARG A 48 -10.46 17.87 -10.40
C ARG A 48 -10.48 19.39 -10.31
N LYS A 49 -11.66 20.01 -10.33
CA LYS A 49 -11.82 21.46 -10.18
C LYS A 49 -11.25 21.97 -8.85
N ASN A 50 -11.52 21.26 -7.75
CA ASN A 50 -11.03 21.67 -6.43
C ASN A 50 -9.50 21.53 -6.28
N TRP A 51 -8.85 20.71 -7.10
CA TRP A 51 -7.40 20.52 -7.07
C TRP A 51 -6.66 21.22 -8.22
N SER A 52 -7.37 21.78 -9.20
CA SER A 52 -6.78 22.56 -10.30
C SER A 52 -6.44 23.99 -9.91
N ASP A 53 -7.14 24.54 -8.92
CA ASP A 53 -6.86 25.87 -8.38
C ASP A 53 -5.64 25.79 -7.42
N PRO A 54 -4.52 26.47 -7.74
CA PRO A 54 -3.30 26.40 -6.94
C PRO A 54 -3.48 26.95 -5.52
N ASP A 55 -4.31 27.97 -5.33
CA ASP A 55 -4.51 28.62 -4.02
C ASP A 55 -5.36 27.73 -3.12
N GLN A 56 -6.44 27.15 -3.65
CA GLN A 56 -7.24 26.16 -2.91
C GLN A 56 -6.44 24.91 -2.56
N ARG A 57 -5.59 24.46 -3.48
CA ARG A 57 -4.68 23.35 -3.23
C ARG A 57 -3.69 23.69 -2.13
N ALA A 58 -3.05 24.86 -2.18
CA ALA A 58 -2.10 25.32 -1.17
C ALA A 58 -2.77 25.43 0.22
N ALA A 59 -3.95 26.05 0.30
CA ALA A 59 -4.71 26.18 1.55
C ALA A 59 -5.07 24.81 2.15
N ARG A 60 -5.48 23.85 1.31
CA ARG A 60 -5.80 22.48 1.76
C ARG A 60 -4.57 21.74 2.25
N VAL A 61 -3.44 21.86 1.55
CA VAL A 61 -2.15 21.27 1.99
C VAL A 61 -1.69 21.91 3.30
N ALA A 62 -1.76 23.22 3.44
CA ALA A 62 -1.40 23.93 4.67
C ALA A 62 -2.27 23.48 5.86
N SER A 63 -3.59 23.38 5.67
CA SER A 63 -4.52 22.87 6.69
C SER A 63 -4.19 21.44 7.12
N MET A 64 -3.87 20.56 6.16
CA MET A 64 -3.46 19.18 6.45
C MET A 64 -2.13 19.13 7.20
N THR A 65 -1.15 19.94 6.80
CA THR A 65 0.15 20.04 7.46
C THR A 65 0.00 20.52 8.90
N GLU A 66 -0.81 21.55 9.14
CA GLU A 66 -1.08 22.07 10.48
C GLU A 66 -1.76 21.02 11.36
N ALA A 67 -2.79 20.35 10.84
CA ALA A 67 -3.44 19.25 11.56
C ALA A 67 -2.49 18.06 11.85
N ASN A 68 -1.39 17.92 11.12
CA ASN A 68 -0.36 16.89 11.36
C ASN A 68 0.72 17.35 12.34
N ARG A 69 0.84 18.64 12.65
CA ARG A 69 1.75 19.17 13.68
C ARG A 69 1.11 19.17 15.07
N ARG A 70 -0.21 19.29 15.11
CA ARG A 70 -1.03 19.34 16.33
C ARG A 70 -1.09 18.00 17.07
N PRO A 71 -0.52 17.88 18.29
CA PRO A 71 -0.49 16.63 19.04
C PRO A 71 -1.87 16.08 19.39
N ASP A 72 -2.81 16.96 19.74
CA ASP A 72 -4.21 16.62 20.05
C ASP A 72 -4.91 15.94 18.87
N MET A 73 -4.69 16.47 17.65
CA MET A 73 -5.26 15.92 16.43
C MET A 73 -4.61 14.59 16.02
N ILE A 74 -3.31 14.42 16.29
CA ILE A 74 -2.61 13.15 16.09
C ILE A 74 -3.19 12.09 17.03
N GLU A 75 -3.32 12.39 18.32
CA GLU A 75 -3.87 11.46 19.30
C GLU A 75 -5.34 11.13 19.04
N HIS A 76 -6.15 12.13 18.69
CA HIS A 76 -7.53 11.90 18.27
C HIS A 76 -7.61 10.94 17.08
N ARG A 77 -6.74 11.11 16.07
CA ARG A 77 -6.68 10.23 14.90
C ARG A 77 -6.21 8.82 15.26
N ARG A 78 -5.24 8.67 16.17
CA ARG A 78 -4.80 7.38 16.70
C ARG A 78 -5.93 6.67 17.44
N ALA A 79 -6.63 7.38 18.32
CA ALA A 79 -7.77 6.85 19.07
C ALA A 79 -8.92 6.44 18.14
N LEU A 80 -9.26 7.28 17.16
CA LEU A 80 -10.28 6.99 16.15
C LEU A 80 -9.86 5.80 15.28
N GLY A 81 -8.59 5.69 14.90
CA GLY A 81 -8.06 4.52 14.20
C GLY A 81 -8.22 3.23 14.99
N LYS A 82 -7.87 3.24 16.29
CA LYS A 82 -8.09 2.10 17.22
C LYS A 82 -9.57 1.76 17.33
N ALA A 83 -10.43 2.75 17.57
CA ALA A 83 -11.87 2.55 17.69
C ALA A 83 -12.48 1.95 16.42
N LEU A 84 -12.11 2.48 15.25
CA LEU A 84 -12.60 1.99 13.96
C LEU A 84 -12.12 0.57 13.64
N ASN A 85 -10.91 0.21 14.06
CA ASN A 85 -10.40 -1.17 14.01
C ASN A 85 -11.21 -2.09 14.93
N ASN A 86 -11.43 -1.66 16.18
CA ASN A 86 -12.16 -2.45 17.18
C ASN A 86 -13.60 -2.75 16.78
N ILE A 87 -14.29 -1.80 16.14
CA ILE A 87 -15.66 -2.02 15.65
C ILE A 87 -15.72 -2.71 14.26
N GLY A 88 -14.57 -3.13 13.71
CA GLY A 88 -14.48 -3.82 12.42
C GLY A 88 -15.02 -3.02 11.22
N ARG A 89 -15.07 -1.67 11.34
CA ARG A 89 -15.66 -0.79 10.33
C ARG A 89 -14.75 -0.58 9.13
N PHE A 90 -13.45 -0.70 9.34
CA PHE A 90 -12.53 -1.05 8.26
C PHE A 90 -12.50 -2.56 8.16
N ALA A 91 -12.80 -3.07 6.96
CA ALA A 91 -12.99 -4.47 6.57
C ALA A 91 -12.67 -5.48 7.69
N ARG A 92 -13.65 -6.32 8.08
CA ARG A 92 -13.43 -7.52 8.91
C ARG A 92 -12.04 -8.07 8.58
N PRO A 93 -11.10 -8.16 9.53
CA PRO A 93 -9.73 -8.53 9.22
C PRO A 93 -9.79 -9.80 8.40
N LEU A 94 -9.37 -9.70 7.14
CA LEU A 94 -9.42 -10.83 6.23
C LEU A 94 -8.67 -11.98 6.91
N PRO A 95 -9.24 -13.20 6.90
CA PRO A 95 -8.63 -14.33 7.59
C PRO A 95 -7.18 -14.50 7.12
N ALA A 96 -6.35 -15.05 8.00
CA ALA A 96 -4.99 -15.41 7.62
C ALA A 96 -5.03 -16.28 6.36
N GLY A 97 -4.15 -15.99 5.39
CA GLY A 97 -4.14 -16.69 4.10
C GLY A 97 -5.10 -16.18 3.03
N HIS A 98 -5.99 -15.22 3.32
CA HIS A 98 -6.87 -14.64 2.29
C HIS A 98 -6.05 -14.06 1.12
N PRO A 99 -6.41 -14.30 -0.16
CA PRO A 99 -5.61 -13.88 -1.32
C PRO A 99 -5.22 -12.41 -1.31
N SER A 100 -6.13 -11.49 -0.97
CA SER A 100 -5.82 -10.07 -0.87
C SER A 100 -4.81 -9.73 0.24
N ARG A 101 -4.81 -10.48 1.35
CA ARG A 101 -3.84 -10.30 2.44
C ARG A 101 -2.47 -10.83 2.04
N VAL A 102 -2.43 -11.98 1.36
CA VAL A 102 -1.20 -12.55 0.79
C VAL A 102 -0.63 -11.60 -0.26
N GLN A 103 -1.46 -11.08 -1.17
CA GLN A 103 -1.04 -10.13 -2.19
C GLN A 103 -0.51 -8.83 -1.58
N ALA A 104 -1.22 -8.25 -0.59
CA ALA A 104 -0.75 -7.05 0.11
C ALA A 104 0.59 -7.29 0.82
N GLY A 105 0.77 -8.47 1.43
CA GLY A 105 2.04 -8.90 2.02
C GLY A 105 3.17 -8.99 0.99
N ARG A 106 2.90 -9.61 -0.18
CA ARG A 106 3.85 -9.69 -1.29
C ARG A 106 4.27 -8.31 -1.77
N THR A 107 3.33 -7.42 -2.03
CA THR A 107 3.62 -6.04 -2.46
C THR A 107 4.41 -5.26 -1.41
N LEU A 108 4.13 -5.46 -0.11
CA LEU A 108 4.91 -4.82 0.95
C LEU A 108 6.35 -5.34 0.99
N THR A 109 6.53 -6.65 0.90
CA THR A 109 7.85 -7.29 0.86
C THR A 109 8.63 -6.85 -0.38
N GLU A 110 7.99 -6.84 -1.55
CA GLU A 110 8.56 -6.33 -2.81
C GLU A 110 9.03 -4.89 -2.65
N ARG A 111 8.22 -4.01 -2.04
CA ARG A 111 8.60 -2.62 -1.78
C ARG A 111 9.77 -2.50 -0.81
N ARG A 112 9.79 -3.29 0.26
CA ARG A 112 10.86 -3.26 1.29
C ARG A 112 12.19 -3.80 0.75
N LEU A 113 12.12 -4.83 -0.08
CA LEU A 113 13.26 -5.50 -0.70
C LEU A 113 13.45 -5.06 -2.16
N ALA A 114 12.96 -3.87 -2.52
CA ALA A 114 13.09 -3.32 -3.87
C ALA A 114 14.55 -3.04 -4.25
N TRP A 115 15.42 -2.88 -3.26
CA TRP A 115 16.87 -2.70 -3.44
C TRP A 115 17.61 -4.04 -3.64
N CYS A 116 17.03 -5.16 -3.17
CA CYS A 116 17.71 -6.44 -3.09
C CYS A 116 17.30 -7.36 -4.27
N PRO A 117 18.27 -7.82 -5.09
CA PRO A 117 18.01 -8.77 -6.14
C PRO A 117 17.36 -10.06 -5.58
N PRO A 118 16.39 -10.68 -6.28
CA PRO A 118 15.69 -11.86 -5.79
C PRO A 118 16.60 -13.00 -5.32
N ALA A 119 17.71 -13.24 -6.02
CA ALA A 119 18.68 -14.29 -5.69
C ALA A 119 19.34 -14.13 -4.31
N TYR A 120 19.43 -12.90 -3.79
CA TYR A 120 20.07 -12.59 -2.50
C TYR A 120 19.07 -12.36 -1.36
N ARG A 121 17.77 -12.42 -1.63
CA ARG A 121 16.73 -12.30 -0.60
C ARG A 121 16.78 -13.41 0.46
N PRO A 122 17.08 -14.68 0.11
CA PRO A 122 17.26 -15.72 1.13
C PRO A 122 18.39 -15.41 2.11
N LEU A 123 19.50 -14.83 1.63
CA LEU A 123 20.60 -14.38 2.49
C LEU A 123 20.14 -13.28 3.45
N TYR A 124 19.43 -12.27 2.94
CA TYR A 124 18.87 -11.21 3.79
C TYR A 124 17.92 -11.76 4.85
N ALA A 125 17.01 -12.67 4.47
CA ALA A 125 16.05 -13.29 5.38
C ALA A 125 16.78 -14.06 6.49
N ARG A 126 17.78 -14.88 6.14
CA ARG A 126 18.62 -15.60 7.12
C ARG A 126 19.28 -14.64 8.11
N LEU A 127 19.92 -13.57 7.62
CA LEU A 127 20.60 -12.60 8.47
C LEU A 127 19.65 -11.94 9.48
N THR A 128 18.42 -11.60 9.05
CA THR A 128 17.46 -10.92 9.92
C THR A 128 16.65 -11.84 10.82
N GLU A 129 16.31 -13.05 10.37
CA GLU A 129 15.39 -13.95 11.06
C GLU A 129 16.12 -14.98 11.93
N ILE A 130 17.29 -15.43 11.49
CA ILE A 130 18.06 -16.49 12.15
C ILE A 130 19.24 -15.89 12.90
N ASP A 131 20.04 -15.07 12.22
CA ASP A 131 21.30 -14.58 12.79
C ASP A 131 21.11 -13.30 13.64
N GLY A 132 19.91 -12.72 13.63
CA GLY A 132 19.53 -11.61 14.50
C GLY A 132 20.13 -10.24 14.15
N PHE A 133 20.68 -10.08 12.95
CA PHE A 133 21.22 -8.79 12.50
C PHE A 133 20.13 -7.73 12.35
N ARG A 134 20.48 -6.47 12.66
CA ARG A 134 19.59 -5.35 12.38
C ARG A 134 19.45 -5.18 10.87
N ALA A 135 18.29 -4.72 10.41
CA ALA A 135 18.01 -4.55 8.97
C ALA A 135 19.07 -3.71 8.23
N LYS A 136 19.65 -2.69 8.88
CA LYS A 136 20.73 -1.86 8.30
C LYS A 136 22.02 -2.65 8.10
N GLU A 137 22.39 -3.48 9.08
CA GLU A 137 23.60 -4.31 9.03
C GLU A 137 23.43 -5.45 8.03
N ALA A 138 22.29 -6.15 8.07
CA ALA A 138 21.94 -7.20 7.12
C ALA A 138 21.97 -6.68 5.67
N ARG A 139 21.51 -5.45 5.45
CA ARG A 139 21.59 -4.80 4.13
C ARG A 139 23.03 -4.58 3.69
N ALA A 140 23.88 -4.02 4.54
CA ALA A 140 25.29 -3.78 4.21
C ALA A 140 26.01 -5.10 3.84
N ILE A 141 25.80 -6.15 4.65
CA ILE A 141 26.38 -7.49 4.38
C ILE A 141 25.94 -8.03 3.02
N VAL A 142 24.65 -7.89 2.68
CA VAL A 142 24.12 -8.37 1.39
C VAL A 142 24.66 -7.55 0.22
N GLU A 143 24.74 -6.23 0.35
CA GLU A 143 25.31 -5.35 -0.67
C GLU A 143 26.80 -5.67 -0.91
N ASP A 144 27.57 -5.91 0.14
CA ASP A 144 28.97 -6.32 0.07
C ASP A 144 29.12 -7.69 -0.60
N GLN A 145 28.26 -8.66 -0.26
CA GLN A 145 28.26 -9.98 -0.89
C GLN A 145 27.94 -9.90 -2.38
N ILE A 146 26.95 -9.09 -2.76
CA ILE A 146 26.60 -8.86 -4.17
C ILE A 146 27.81 -8.26 -4.91
N ALA A 147 28.46 -7.26 -4.35
CA ALA A 147 29.63 -6.64 -4.96
C ALA A 147 30.79 -7.63 -5.14
N SER A 148 31.06 -8.43 -4.10
CA SER A 148 32.09 -9.48 -4.11
C SER A 148 31.79 -10.54 -5.18
N ASP A 149 30.57 -11.05 -5.23
CA ASP A 149 30.17 -12.07 -6.20
C ASP A 149 30.21 -11.53 -7.64
N LEU A 150 29.75 -10.30 -7.88
CA LEU A 150 29.85 -9.69 -9.20
C LEU A 150 31.30 -9.50 -9.66
N ALA A 151 32.22 -9.19 -8.72
CA ALA A 151 33.64 -9.10 -9.02
C ALA A 151 34.27 -10.48 -9.27
N ALA A 152 33.92 -11.48 -8.47
CA ALA A 152 34.40 -12.86 -8.59
C ALA A 152 33.87 -13.56 -9.85
N MET A 153 32.65 -13.23 -10.29
CA MET A 153 32.06 -13.73 -11.53
C MET A 153 32.92 -13.37 -12.75
N ARG A 154 33.52 -12.18 -12.78
CA ARG A 154 34.45 -11.76 -13.85
C ARG A 154 35.75 -12.54 -13.85
N LYS A 155 36.16 -13.06 -12.69
CA LYS A 155 37.40 -13.82 -12.48
C LYS A 155 37.18 -15.33 -12.66
N GLY A 156 35.93 -15.80 -12.77
CA GLY A 156 35.60 -17.22 -12.90
C GLY A 156 35.81 -18.04 -11.63
N SER A 157 35.93 -17.41 -10.46
CA SER A 157 36.29 -18.07 -9.18
C SER A 157 35.08 -18.44 -8.31
N LEU A 158 33.87 -18.42 -8.86
CA LEU A 158 32.64 -18.70 -8.13
C LEU A 158 32.23 -20.16 -8.24
N SER A 159 31.57 -20.68 -7.20
CA SER A 159 30.83 -21.93 -7.32
C SER A 159 29.65 -21.78 -8.31
N PRO A 160 29.14 -22.89 -8.88
CA PRO A 160 28.03 -22.82 -9.84
C PRO A 160 26.78 -22.10 -9.30
N SER A 161 26.43 -22.29 -8.02
CA SER A 161 25.29 -21.63 -7.39
C SER A 161 25.51 -20.13 -7.21
N GLN A 162 26.70 -19.73 -6.76
CA GLN A 162 27.07 -18.32 -6.63
C GLN A 162 27.14 -17.62 -7.99
N PHE A 163 27.67 -18.31 -9.01
CA PHE A 163 27.71 -17.79 -10.37
C PHE A 163 26.30 -17.50 -10.90
N MET A 164 25.35 -18.43 -10.70
CA MET A 164 23.96 -18.22 -11.11
C MET A 164 23.30 -17.06 -10.35
N ALA A 165 23.49 -16.99 -9.03
CA ALA A 165 22.98 -15.89 -8.22
C ALA A 165 23.55 -14.52 -8.67
N ALA A 166 24.86 -14.45 -8.91
CA ALA A 166 25.55 -13.26 -9.40
C ALA A 166 25.05 -12.85 -10.79
N ARG A 167 24.85 -13.82 -11.70
CA ARG A 167 24.33 -13.58 -13.06
C ARG A 167 22.91 -13.05 -13.02
N GLU A 168 22.06 -13.61 -12.19
CA GLU A 168 20.68 -13.16 -11.99
C GLU A 168 20.63 -11.76 -11.38
N ALA A 169 21.45 -11.49 -10.36
CA ALA A 169 21.57 -10.15 -9.79
C ALA A 169 22.07 -9.13 -10.82
N ALA A 170 23.08 -9.47 -11.62
CA ALA A 170 23.57 -8.60 -12.69
C ALA A 170 22.47 -8.27 -13.71
N ARG A 171 21.65 -9.25 -14.10
CA ARG A 171 20.50 -9.03 -14.98
C ARG A 171 19.48 -8.10 -14.34
N TRP A 172 19.08 -8.39 -13.10
CA TRP A 172 18.09 -7.62 -12.36
C TRP A 172 18.53 -6.15 -12.17
N ILE A 173 19.81 -5.91 -11.84
CA ILE A 173 20.37 -4.55 -11.70
C ILE A 173 20.27 -3.78 -13.02
N ARG A 174 20.59 -4.43 -14.15
CA ARG A 174 20.48 -3.80 -15.48
C ARG A 174 19.04 -3.46 -15.85
N GLU A 175 18.10 -4.37 -15.60
CA GLU A 175 16.67 -4.15 -15.85
C GLU A 175 16.14 -2.95 -15.04
N ARG A 176 16.50 -2.88 -13.75
CA ARG A 176 16.13 -1.76 -12.87
C ARG A 176 16.73 -0.43 -13.29
N ALA A 177 18.00 -0.42 -13.68
CA ALA A 177 18.65 0.78 -14.21
C ALA A 177 17.96 1.26 -15.50
N ALA A 178 17.58 0.34 -16.40
CA ALA A 178 16.83 0.67 -17.61
C ALA A 178 15.42 1.23 -17.30
N GLU A 179 14.70 0.64 -16.36
CA GLU A 179 13.39 1.14 -15.90
C GLU A 179 13.46 2.53 -15.26
N GLU A 180 14.56 2.83 -14.56
CA GLU A 180 14.80 4.14 -13.95
C GLU A 180 15.19 5.19 -14.98
N ALA A 181 16.05 4.84 -15.93
CA ALA A 181 16.39 5.69 -17.08
C ALA A 181 15.14 6.03 -17.92
N ALA A 182 14.28 5.03 -18.19
CA ALA A 182 13.04 5.24 -18.93
C ALA A 182 12.07 6.19 -18.22
N ARG A 183 12.00 6.14 -16.88
CA ARG A 183 11.21 7.07 -16.06
C ARG A 183 11.76 8.49 -16.06
N GLN A 184 13.07 8.65 -16.17
CA GLN A 184 13.71 9.98 -16.17
C GLN A 184 13.66 10.64 -17.55
N GLY A 185 13.72 9.88 -18.64
CA GLY A 185 13.62 10.41 -20.01
C GLY A 185 12.20 10.73 -20.50
N THR A 186 11.18 10.48 -19.68
CA THR A 186 9.77 10.82 -19.95
C THR A 186 9.26 12.02 -19.15
N SER A 187 10.15 12.72 -18.42
CA SER A 187 9.90 14.03 -17.80
C SER A 187 10.53 15.14 -18.61
#